data_AF-A0A7S1MMR6-F1
#
_entry.id   AF-A0A7S1MMR6-F1
#
_cell.length_a   1.000
_cell.length_b   1.000
_cell.length_c   1.000
_cell.angle_alpha   90.00
_cell.angle_beta   90.00
_cell.angle_gamma   90.00
#
_symmetry.space_group_name_H-M   'P 1'
#
loop_
_entity.id
_entity.type
_entity.pdbx_description
1 polymer ?
#
loop_
_entity_poly.entity_id
_entity_poly.type
_entity_poly.pdbx_seq_one_letter_code
_entity_poly.pdbx_strand_id
1 'polypeptide(L)'
;NFVWTASNPAGCVKRCSLLYTDSSSCNGDQSCMWVDALGECREACDQYKLEQYPQMVLSQVRDLCFADTQCRFDRTSTACKRRCEYAHTSQASCTADGDCMWDQVNYRCATHCNLLPGIAECSSNPMCSFDRTANGGNGTCEMQCQFAYPTQAACAAVSPKCAWSTNDNACMSDCAPLNEGQCADNSLCEWWSNECKRRCDVAYADPTSCNTDSRCMWDSTQSLCKKGCTYLTVDTDCNAVAGMCEWVPTRRVCQKRCEAVASTEAACMTNTVDVTSRCSWNVDQQ
;
A
#
# COMPACT_ATOMS: atom_id res chain seq x y z
N ASN A 1 -18.91 33.52 -19.82
CA ASN A 1 -19.79 33.69 -18.64
C ASN A 1 -18.97 33.54 -17.38
N PHE A 2 -18.68 34.64 -16.70
CA PHE A 2 -17.91 34.64 -15.45
C PHE A 2 -18.85 34.35 -14.28
N VAL A 3 -18.58 33.30 -13.52
CA VAL A 3 -19.31 32.99 -12.28
C VAL A 3 -18.39 33.32 -11.10
N TRP A 4 -18.82 34.29 -10.31
CA TRP A 4 -18.21 34.69 -9.04
C TRP A 4 -18.57 33.65 -7.97
N THR A 5 -17.58 33.02 -7.33
CA THR A 5 -17.77 32.32 -6.05
C THR A 5 -17.08 33.13 -4.96
N ALA A 6 -17.87 33.53 -3.96
CA ALA A 6 -17.60 34.62 -3.02
C ALA A 6 -16.62 34.30 -1.87
N SER A 7 -15.48 33.63 -2.14
CA SER A 7 -14.55 33.24 -1.07
C SER A 7 -13.07 33.57 -1.31
N ASN A 8 -12.73 34.50 -2.20
CA ASN A 8 -11.33 34.91 -2.39
C ASN A 8 -11.18 36.43 -2.63
N PRO A 9 -10.57 37.23 -1.73
CA PRO A 9 -10.26 38.61 -2.01
C PRO A 9 -8.88 38.72 -2.69
N ALA A 10 -8.85 39.46 -3.82
CA ALA A 10 -7.71 39.91 -4.62
C ALA A 10 -7.24 39.03 -5.80
N GLY A 11 -8.10 38.85 -6.81
CA GLY A 11 -7.65 38.54 -8.18
C GLY A 11 -8.64 37.74 -9.02
N CYS A 12 -8.66 37.97 -10.34
CA CYS A 12 -9.33 37.08 -11.28
C CYS A 12 -8.45 35.84 -11.46
N VAL A 13 -8.84 34.71 -10.85
CA VAL A 13 -8.08 33.46 -10.96
C VAL A 13 -8.50 32.70 -12.22
N LYS A 14 -7.54 32.14 -12.95
CA LYS A 14 -7.80 31.30 -14.11
C LYS A 14 -8.54 30.03 -13.66
N ARG A 15 -9.67 29.70 -14.29
CA ARG A 15 -10.39 28.43 -14.06
C ARG A 15 -10.15 27.51 -15.25
N CYS A 16 -9.23 26.57 -15.07
CA CYS A 16 -8.80 25.63 -16.11
C CYS A 16 -9.96 24.81 -16.69
N SER A 17 -10.90 24.39 -15.82
CA SER A 17 -12.10 23.62 -16.21
C SER A 17 -13.07 24.35 -17.14
N LEU A 18 -13.01 25.69 -17.20
CA LEU A 18 -13.84 26.50 -18.09
C LEU A 18 -13.13 26.87 -19.39
N LEU A 19 -11.81 26.76 -19.43
CA LEU A 19 -10.98 27.15 -20.57
C LEU A 19 -10.67 25.98 -21.48
N TYR A 20 -10.45 24.80 -20.92
CA TYR A 20 -10.00 23.63 -21.67
C TYR A 20 -10.90 22.43 -21.39
N THR A 21 -11.36 21.81 -22.48
CA THR A 21 -12.19 20.59 -22.46
C THR A 21 -11.45 19.37 -23.01
N ASP A 22 -10.18 19.52 -23.37
CA ASP A 22 -9.32 18.46 -23.89
C ASP A 22 -7.97 18.44 -23.18
N SER A 23 -7.37 17.24 -23.11
CA SER A 23 -6.13 17.01 -22.38
C SER A 23 -4.92 17.71 -23.00
N SER A 24 -4.90 17.89 -24.32
CA SER A 24 -3.77 18.51 -25.02
C SER A 24 -3.68 20.00 -24.71
N SER A 25 -4.78 20.73 -24.84
CA SER A 25 -4.85 22.16 -24.53
C SER A 25 -4.63 22.41 -23.05
N CYS A 26 -5.23 21.56 -22.20
CA CYS A 26 -5.10 21.68 -20.75
C CYS A 26 -3.66 21.50 -20.28
N ASN A 27 -2.98 20.42 -20.69
CA ASN A 27 -1.59 20.17 -20.30
C ASN A 27 -0.58 21.09 -21.01
N GLY A 28 -1.00 21.81 -22.06
CA GLY A 28 -0.19 22.84 -22.71
C GLY A 28 -0.08 24.13 -21.90
N ASP A 29 -0.98 24.35 -20.94
CA ASP A 29 -0.96 25.51 -20.05
C ASP A 29 -0.33 25.14 -18.71
N GLN A 30 0.79 25.78 -18.35
CA GLN A 30 1.53 25.50 -17.11
C GLN A 30 0.70 25.72 -15.83
N SER A 31 -0.37 26.50 -15.89
CA SER A 31 -1.26 26.72 -14.74
C SER A 31 -2.39 25.69 -14.63
N CYS A 32 -2.46 24.74 -15.57
CA CYS A 32 -3.52 23.74 -15.66
C CYS A 32 -2.94 22.32 -15.79
N MET A 33 -3.72 21.33 -15.36
CA MET A 33 -3.42 19.92 -15.53
C MET A 33 -4.68 19.13 -15.84
N TRP A 34 -4.55 18.14 -16.71
CA TRP A 34 -5.66 17.25 -17.05
C TRP A 34 -5.77 16.10 -16.05
N VAL A 35 -6.98 15.85 -15.55
CA VAL A 35 -7.27 14.75 -14.62
C VAL A 35 -8.09 13.67 -15.33
N ASP A 36 -7.40 12.65 -15.85
CA ASP A 36 -8.01 11.59 -16.67
C ASP A 36 -9.17 10.86 -15.99
N ALA A 37 -9.06 10.61 -14.68
CA ALA A 37 -10.10 9.93 -13.91
C ALA A 37 -11.45 10.67 -13.91
N LEU A 38 -11.42 12.00 -14.08
CA LEU A 38 -12.61 12.84 -14.09
C LEU A 38 -12.94 13.35 -15.50
N GLY A 39 -12.01 13.24 -16.46
CA GLY A 39 -12.18 13.82 -17.79
C GLY A 39 -12.28 15.35 -17.77
N GLU A 40 -11.61 16.00 -16.81
CA GLU A 40 -11.70 17.44 -16.57
C GLU A 40 -10.31 18.09 -16.47
N CYS A 41 -10.22 19.34 -16.93
CA CYS A 41 -9.05 20.18 -16.72
C CYS A 41 -9.14 20.89 -15.36
N ARG A 42 -8.08 20.84 -14.56
CA ARG A 42 -7.99 21.47 -13.23
C ARG A 42 -6.78 22.38 -13.14
N GLU A 43 -6.72 23.18 -12.09
CA GLU A 43 -5.53 23.96 -11.77
C GLU A 43 -4.34 23.01 -11.52
N ALA A 44 -3.17 23.36 -12.03
CA ALA A 44 -1.96 22.55 -11.84
C ALA A 44 -1.57 22.53 -10.35
N CYS A 45 -1.00 21.41 -9.89
CA CYS A 45 -0.64 21.24 -8.48
C CYS A 45 0.29 22.36 -7.96
N ASP A 46 1.22 22.85 -8.79
CA ASP A 46 2.17 23.91 -8.44
C ASP A 46 1.53 25.27 -8.16
N GLN A 47 0.24 25.42 -8.47
CA GLN A 47 -0.56 26.59 -8.10
C GLN A 47 -0.97 26.56 -6.61
N TYR A 48 -1.02 25.40 -5.95
CA TYR A 48 -1.32 25.36 -4.51
C TYR A 48 -0.08 25.73 -3.67
N LYS A 49 0.12 27.04 -3.48
CA LYS A 49 1.21 27.63 -2.67
C LYS A 49 0.74 28.86 -1.89
N LEU A 50 1.35 29.12 -0.73
CA LEU A 50 0.96 30.23 0.16
C LEU A 50 0.92 31.59 -0.54
N GLU A 51 1.83 31.84 -1.48
CA GLU A 51 1.89 33.07 -2.28
C GLU A 51 0.59 33.35 -3.05
N GLN A 52 -0.11 32.29 -3.49
CA GLN A 52 -1.39 32.42 -4.19
C GLN A 52 -2.58 32.50 -3.25
N TYR A 53 -2.41 32.11 -1.98
CA TYR A 53 -3.45 32.11 -0.96
C TYR A 53 -2.97 32.86 0.30
N PRO A 54 -2.74 34.18 0.22
CA PRO A 54 -2.15 34.96 1.32
C PRO A 54 -3.02 35.03 2.57
N GLN A 55 -4.31 34.67 2.46
CA GLN A 55 -5.26 34.61 3.57
C GLN A 55 -5.31 33.24 4.25
N MET A 56 -4.61 32.23 3.69
CA MET A 56 -4.60 30.86 4.21
C MET A 56 -3.31 30.58 4.97
N VAL A 57 -3.41 29.69 5.96
CA VAL A 57 -2.24 29.11 6.63
C VAL A 57 -1.75 27.87 5.89
N LEU A 58 -0.51 27.45 6.13
CA LEU A 58 0.13 26.31 5.44
C LEU A 58 -0.71 25.03 5.49
N SER A 59 -1.39 24.76 6.61
CA SER A 59 -2.25 23.59 6.74
C SER A 59 -3.44 23.63 5.78
N GLN A 60 -4.05 24.80 5.55
CA GLN A 60 -5.19 24.96 4.64
C GLN A 60 -4.76 24.78 3.18
N VAL A 61 -3.59 25.33 2.80
CA VAL A 61 -3.03 25.12 1.45
C VAL A 61 -2.68 23.65 1.23
N ARG A 62 -2.15 22.98 2.26
CA ARG A 62 -1.88 21.55 2.24
C ARG A 62 -3.17 20.73 2.08
N ASP A 63 -4.25 21.10 2.75
CA ASP A 63 -5.53 20.38 2.65
C ASP A 63 -6.15 20.55 1.24
N LEU A 64 -5.97 21.71 0.59
CA LEU A 64 -6.31 21.89 -0.83
C LEU A 64 -5.49 20.98 -1.74
N CYS A 65 -4.19 20.86 -1.49
CA CYS A 65 -3.32 19.97 -2.24
C CYS A 65 -3.75 18.51 -2.12
N PHE A 66 -4.14 18.07 -0.92
CA PHE A 66 -4.61 16.69 -0.68
C PHE A 66 -6.03 16.41 -1.20
N ALA A 67 -6.84 17.44 -1.43
CA ALA A 67 -8.15 17.28 -2.05
C ALA A 67 -8.04 16.81 -3.51
N ASP A 68 -6.91 17.05 -4.18
CA ASP A 68 -6.65 16.55 -5.52
C ASP A 68 -5.79 15.27 -5.48
N THR A 69 -6.37 14.17 -5.95
CA THR A 69 -5.72 12.85 -5.95
C THR A 69 -4.45 12.77 -6.80
N GLN A 70 -4.24 13.69 -7.74
CA GLN A 70 -3.04 13.76 -8.56
C GLN A 70 -1.93 14.62 -7.96
N CYS A 71 -2.19 15.24 -6.82
CA CYS A 71 -1.28 16.16 -6.17
C CYS A 71 -0.69 15.57 -4.87
N ARG A 72 0.52 16.02 -4.53
CA ARG A 72 1.19 15.74 -3.25
C ARG A 72 1.79 17.02 -2.69
N PHE A 73 1.78 17.14 -1.38
CA PHE A 73 2.38 18.28 -0.71
C PHE A 73 3.87 18.00 -0.42
N ASP A 74 4.76 18.84 -0.96
CA ASP A 74 6.20 18.77 -0.68
C ASP A 74 6.55 19.69 0.49
N ARG A 75 6.99 19.09 1.59
CA ARG A 75 7.36 19.83 2.82
C ARG A 75 8.61 20.67 2.65
N THR A 76 9.50 20.31 1.72
CA THR A 76 10.77 21.00 1.50
C THR A 76 10.54 22.31 0.78
N SER A 77 9.74 22.28 -0.29
CA SER A 77 9.39 23.47 -1.07
C SER A 77 8.16 24.22 -0.51
N THR A 78 7.45 23.64 0.46
CA THR A 78 6.15 24.14 0.96
C THR A 78 5.11 24.37 -0.14
N ALA A 79 5.27 23.64 -1.26
CA ALA A 79 4.46 23.74 -2.44
C ALA A 79 3.86 22.37 -2.76
N CYS A 80 2.74 22.40 -3.45
CA CYS A 80 2.13 21.20 -3.96
C CYS A 80 2.76 20.83 -5.32
N LYS A 81 3.00 19.55 -5.55
CA LYS A 81 3.57 19.00 -6.78
C LYS A 81 2.65 17.93 -7.32
N ARG A 82 2.71 17.69 -8.63
CA ARG A 82 2.04 16.53 -9.21
C ARG A 82 2.70 15.25 -8.68
N ARG A 83 1.92 14.23 -8.37
CA ARG A 83 2.44 12.94 -7.94
C ARG A 83 3.22 12.29 -9.08
N CYS A 84 4.28 11.57 -8.73
CA CYS A 84 5.23 11.01 -9.68
C CYS A 84 4.57 10.11 -10.71
N GLU A 85 3.58 9.30 -10.30
CA GLU A 85 2.80 8.40 -11.16
C GLU A 85 2.02 9.12 -12.28
N TYR A 86 1.70 10.41 -12.10
CA TYR A 86 1.00 11.21 -13.12
C TYR A 86 1.92 12.20 -13.83
N ALA A 87 3.02 12.58 -13.18
CA ALA A 87 4.03 13.47 -13.78
C ALA A 87 4.90 12.73 -14.80
N HIS A 88 5.17 11.45 -14.58
CA HIS A 88 6.16 10.68 -15.34
C HIS A 88 5.59 9.33 -15.77
N THR A 89 5.42 9.15 -17.08
CA THR A 89 4.93 7.90 -17.68
C THR A 89 6.05 7.01 -18.21
N SER A 90 7.31 7.45 -18.13
CA SER A 90 8.46 6.70 -18.62
C SER A 90 9.51 6.53 -17.52
N GLN A 91 10.27 5.43 -17.59
CA GLN A 91 11.39 5.20 -16.69
C GLN A 91 12.40 6.34 -16.75
N ALA A 92 12.77 6.78 -17.95
CA ALA A 92 13.76 7.84 -18.14
C ALA A 92 13.34 9.14 -17.45
N SER A 93 12.10 9.59 -17.66
CA SER A 93 11.61 10.83 -17.02
C SER A 93 11.47 10.67 -15.51
N CYS A 94 11.01 9.51 -15.05
CA CYS A 94 10.86 9.22 -13.62
C CYS A 94 12.20 9.24 -12.88
N THR A 95 13.22 8.55 -13.41
CA THR A 95 14.54 8.46 -12.77
C THR A 95 15.36 9.74 -12.88
N ALA A 96 14.98 10.66 -13.79
CA ALA A 96 15.59 11.98 -13.90
C ALA A 96 15.08 12.95 -12.82
N ASP A 97 13.92 12.67 -12.23
CA ASP A 97 13.34 13.47 -11.16
C ASP A 97 13.81 12.94 -9.80
N GLY A 98 14.53 13.76 -9.03
CA GLY A 98 15.07 13.39 -7.73
C GLY A 98 14.01 13.10 -6.66
N ASP A 99 12.74 13.48 -6.89
CA ASP A 99 11.64 13.17 -5.99
C ASP A 99 10.93 11.85 -6.31
N CYS A 100 11.30 11.20 -7.41
CA CYS A 100 10.59 10.05 -7.95
C CYS A 100 11.49 8.80 -8.09
N MET A 101 10.89 7.63 -7.92
CA MET A 101 11.50 6.33 -8.13
C MET A 101 10.68 5.52 -9.13
N TRP A 102 11.36 4.73 -9.96
CA TRP A 102 10.69 3.89 -10.95
C TRP A 102 10.45 2.47 -10.40
N ASP A 103 9.18 2.05 -10.43
CA ASP A 103 8.75 0.70 -10.12
C ASP A 103 8.87 -0.19 -11.37
N GLN A 104 9.91 -1.01 -11.43
CA GLN A 104 10.13 -1.92 -12.56
C GLN A 104 9.12 -3.07 -12.61
N VAL A 105 8.45 -3.39 -11.51
CA VAL A 105 7.49 -4.49 -11.43
C VAL A 105 6.14 -4.05 -11.96
N ASN A 106 5.68 -2.87 -11.52
CA ASN A 106 4.38 -2.33 -11.91
C ASN A 106 4.44 -1.34 -13.08
N TYR A 107 5.63 -1.11 -13.66
CA TYR A 107 5.88 -0.18 -14.77
C TYR A 107 5.32 1.22 -14.53
N ARG A 108 5.53 1.74 -13.32
CA ARG A 108 4.99 3.04 -12.90
C ARG A 108 6.00 3.85 -12.13
N CYS A 109 5.88 5.16 -12.22
CA CYS A 109 6.65 6.07 -11.39
C CYS A 109 5.97 6.24 -10.03
N ALA A 110 6.73 6.36 -8.96
CA ALA A 110 6.22 6.57 -7.61
C ALA A 110 7.07 7.60 -6.87
N THR A 111 6.51 8.25 -5.85
CA THR A 111 7.28 9.20 -5.04
C THR A 111 8.30 8.48 -4.16
N HIS A 112 9.48 9.07 -4.03
CA HIS A 112 10.53 8.59 -3.14
C HIS A 112 10.00 8.39 -1.70
N CYS A 113 10.23 7.22 -1.10
CA CYS A 113 9.59 6.84 0.18
C CYS A 113 9.92 7.82 1.30
N ASN A 114 11.15 8.32 1.36
CA ASN A 114 11.60 9.32 2.34
C ASN A 114 10.90 10.68 2.21
N LEU A 115 10.17 10.92 1.12
CA LEU A 115 9.36 12.12 0.88
C LEU A 115 7.88 11.91 1.23
N LEU A 116 7.45 10.67 1.49
CA LEU A 116 6.06 10.38 1.84
C LEU A 116 5.79 10.73 3.31
N PRO A 117 4.82 11.60 3.59
CA PRO A 117 4.49 11.97 4.95
C PRO A 117 3.64 10.87 5.60
N GLY A 118 4.08 10.32 6.73
CA GLY A 118 3.24 9.46 7.56
C GLY A 118 2.96 8.06 7.02
N ILE A 119 2.15 7.31 7.77
CA ILE A 119 1.94 5.88 7.54
C ILE A 119 1.00 5.58 6.39
N ALA A 120 -0.08 6.35 6.20
CA ALA A 120 -1.11 6.03 5.22
C ALA A 120 -0.57 6.16 3.78
N GLU A 121 0.14 7.24 3.50
CA GLU A 121 0.80 7.51 2.24
C GLU A 121 1.90 6.48 1.97
N CYS A 122 2.69 6.14 3.00
CA CYS A 122 3.71 5.12 2.90
C CYS A 122 3.13 3.75 2.54
N SER A 123 2.07 3.32 3.23
CA SER A 123 1.41 2.04 3.00
C SER A 123 0.65 1.98 1.67
N SER A 124 0.31 3.12 1.06
CA SER A 124 -0.29 3.18 -0.27
C SER A 124 0.70 2.92 -1.41
N ASN A 125 2.01 3.07 -1.15
CA ASN A 125 3.06 2.81 -2.12
C ASN A 125 3.66 1.42 -1.89
N PRO A 126 3.52 0.46 -2.83
CA PRO A 126 4.01 -0.91 -2.65
C PRO A 126 5.54 -1.00 -2.65
N MET A 127 6.25 0.05 -3.09
CA MET A 127 7.71 0.10 -2.98
C MET A 127 8.19 0.54 -1.60
N CYS A 128 7.29 1.00 -0.73
CA CYS A 128 7.63 1.59 0.55
C CYS A 128 7.15 0.75 1.74
N SER A 129 7.82 0.93 2.87
CA SER A 129 7.43 0.39 4.18
C SER A 129 7.65 1.46 5.24
N PHE A 130 6.70 1.58 6.16
CA PHE A 130 6.81 2.50 7.28
C PHE A 130 7.53 1.80 8.44
N ASP A 131 8.67 2.32 8.84
CA ASP A 131 9.42 1.91 10.04
C ASP A 131 9.09 2.90 11.17
N ARG A 132 8.26 2.48 12.14
CA ARG A 132 7.91 3.34 13.29
C ARG A 132 9.05 3.52 14.28
N THR A 133 10.07 2.64 14.25
CA THR A 133 11.20 2.67 15.19
C THR A 133 12.25 3.72 14.80
N ALA A 134 12.22 4.18 13.56
CA ALA A 134 13.11 5.21 13.07
C ALA A 134 12.82 6.59 13.68
N ASN A 135 13.86 7.43 13.79
CA ASN A 135 13.80 8.81 14.31
C ASN A 135 13.11 8.95 15.68
N GLY A 136 13.44 8.06 16.63
CA GLY A 136 12.98 8.18 18.01
C GLY A 136 11.47 8.03 18.18
N GLY A 137 10.82 7.22 17.33
CA GLY A 137 9.38 6.93 17.40
C GLY A 137 8.51 7.80 16.49
N ASN A 138 9.10 8.76 15.76
CA ASN A 138 8.35 9.56 14.77
C ASN A 138 8.09 8.81 13.45
N GLY A 139 8.78 7.69 13.26
CA GLY A 139 8.68 6.82 12.09
C GLY A 139 9.22 7.43 10.80
N THR A 140 9.76 6.59 9.93
CA THR A 140 10.19 6.96 8.58
C THR A 140 9.62 6.01 7.56
N CYS A 141 9.28 6.55 6.38
CA CYS A 141 8.93 5.73 5.24
C CYS A 141 10.22 5.42 4.45
N GLU A 142 10.58 4.14 4.39
CA GLU A 142 11.78 3.65 3.71
C GLU A 142 11.38 2.77 2.52
N MET A 143 12.26 2.66 1.52
CA MET A 143 12.05 1.74 0.41
C MET A 143 12.19 0.30 0.90
N GLN A 144 11.30 -0.59 0.49
CA GLN A 144 11.39 -1.99 0.88
C GLN A 144 12.69 -2.61 0.35
N CYS A 145 13.26 -3.53 1.13
CA CYS A 145 14.54 -4.17 0.85
C CYS A 145 14.65 -4.73 -0.58
N GLN A 146 13.56 -5.29 -1.12
CA GLN A 146 13.54 -5.92 -2.44
C GLN A 146 13.77 -4.93 -3.58
N PHE A 147 13.37 -3.68 -3.39
CA PHE A 147 13.57 -2.61 -4.36
C PHE A 147 14.86 -1.83 -4.09
N ALA A 148 15.25 -1.69 -2.81
CA ALA A 148 16.48 -1.01 -2.41
C ALA A 148 17.76 -1.80 -2.73
N TYR A 149 17.71 -3.14 -2.60
CA TYR A 149 18.88 -4.00 -2.68
C TYR A 149 18.61 -5.21 -3.57
N PRO A 150 18.54 -5.02 -4.91
CA PRO A 150 18.14 -6.08 -5.84
C PRO A 150 19.16 -7.20 -6.00
N THR A 151 20.35 -7.10 -5.38
CA THR A 151 21.41 -8.11 -5.47
C THR A 151 21.73 -8.69 -4.09
N GLN A 152 22.14 -9.95 -4.07
CA GLN A 152 22.54 -10.64 -2.84
C GLN A 152 23.67 -9.90 -2.10
N ALA A 153 24.65 -9.38 -2.84
CA ALA A 153 25.77 -8.64 -2.26
C ALA A 153 25.30 -7.31 -1.62
N ALA A 154 24.43 -6.55 -2.29
CA ALA A 154 23.87 -5.32 -1.74
C ALA A 154 23.00 -5.60 -0.51
N CYS A 155 22.22 -6.69 -0.53
CA CYS A 155 21.37 -7.09 0.59
C CYS A 155 22.18 -7.48 1.83
N ALA A 156 23.26 -8.24 1.64
CA ALA A 156 24.13 -8.66 2.75
C ALA A 156 24.83 -7.47 3.43
N ALA A 157 25.06 -6.37 2.69
CA ALA A 157 25.71 -5.17 3.22
C ALA A 157 24.84 -4.36 4.19
N VAL A 158 23.53 -4.62 4.25
CA VAL A 158 22.55 -3.83 5.05
C VAL A 158 21.87 -4.65 6.16
N SER A 159 22.43 -5.83 6.47
CA SER A 159 22.07 -6.58 7.68
C SER A 159 22.30 -5.73 8.93
N PRO A 160 21.41 -5.74 9.94
CA PRO A 160 20.31 -6.68 10.16
C PRO A 160 18.93 -6.21 9.66
N LYS A 161 18.83 -5.12 8.87
CA LYS A 161 17.53 -4.60 8.41
C LYS A 161 16.92 -5.47 7.29
N CYS A 162 17.77 -6.02 6.44
CA CYS A 162 17.37 -6.86 5.32
C CYS A 162 18.20 -8.14 5.26
N ALA A 163 17.60 -9.22 4.78
CA ALA A 163 18.22 -10.51 4.54
C ALA A 163 17.83 -11.05 3.16
N TRP A 164 18.79 -11.71 2.50
CA TRP A 164 18.54 -12.30 1.19
C TRP A 164 17.70 -13.58 1.34
N SER A 165 16.58 -13.64 0.63
CA SER A 165 15.78 -14.85 0.51
C SER A 165 16.20 -15.63 -0.72
N THR A 166 16.69 -16.84 -0.52
CA THR A 166 17.00 -17.76 -1.62
C THR A 166 15.76 -18.29 -2.31
N ASN A 167 14.61 -18.32 -1.61
CA ASN A 167 13.35 -18.81 -2.17
C ASN A 167 12.74 -17.79 -3.14
N ASP A 168 12.77 -16.52 -2.76
CA ASP A 168 12.21 -15.42 -3.56
C ASP A 168 13.25 -14.81 -4.52
N ASN A 169 14.52 -15.24 -4.38
CA ASN A 169 15.67 -14.68 -5.07
C ASN A 169 15.72 -13.13 -4.98
N ALA A 170 15.39 -12.61 -3.79
CA ALA A 170 15.20 -11.19 -3.54
C ALA A 170 15.66 -10.81 -2.12
N CYS A 171 16.00 -9.54 -1.93
CA CYS A 171 16.31 -9.01 -0.61
C CYS A 171 15.03 -8.67 0.14
N MET A 172 14.87 -9.17 1.36
CA MET A 172 13.62 -9.06 2.10
C MET A 172 13.89 -8.46 3.48
N SER A 173 12.89 -7.84 4.11
CA SER A 173 13.04 -7.36 5.48
C SER A 173 13.33 -8.52 6.43
N ASP A 174 14.39 -8.38 7.21
CA ASP A 174 14.77 -9.38 8.19
C ASP A 174 14.03 -9.11 9.51
N CYS A 175 12.99 -9.89 9.75
CA CYS A 175 12.18 -9.77 10.96
C CYS A 175 12.78 -10.56 12.13
N ALA A 176 13.62 -11.57 11.88
CA ALA A 176 14.14 -12.46 12.92
C ALA A 176 14.88 -11.76 14.08
N PRO A 177 15.66 -10.68 13.88
CA PRO A 177 16.38 -10.01 14.96
C PRO A 177 15.51 -9.04 15.79
N LEU A 178 14.26 -8.78 15.38
CA LEU A 178 13.39 -7.81 16.05
C LEU A 178 12.76 -8.40 17.32
N ASN A 179 12.68 -7.60 18.38
CA ASN A 179 11.91 -7.93 19.58
C ASN A 179 10.41 -7.63 19.42
N GLU A 180 9.57 -7.99 20.39
CA GLU A 180 8.11 -7.85 20.32
C GLU A 180 7.64 -6.44 19.94
N GLY A 181 8.18 -5.41 20.59
CA GLY A 181 7.82 -4.02 20.31
C GLY A 181 8.24 -3.59 18.91
N GLN A 182 9.49 -3.88 18.53
CA GLN A 182 10.03 -3.57 17.20
C GLN A 182 9.26 -4.30 16.09
N CYS A 183 8.81 -5.52 16.37
CA CYS A 183 8.06 -6.33 15.43
C CYS A 183 6.66 -5.76 15.16
N ALA A 184 5.96 -5.35 16.22
CA ALA A 184 4.66 -4.69 16.11
C ALA A 184 4.73 -3.35 15.37
N ASP A 185 5.89 -2.70 15.42
CA ASP A 185 6.15 -1.41 14.78
C ASP A 185 6.57 -1.51 13.31
N ASN A 186 6.95 -2.69 12.83
CA ASN A 186 7.34 -2.93 11.44
C ASN A 186 6.16 -3.48 10.62
N SER A 187 5.70 -2.70 9.64
CA SER A 187 4.52 -3.06 8.83
C SER A 187 4.63 -4.37 8.02
N LEU A 188 5.85 -4.88 7.82
CA LEU A 188 6.14 -6.11 7.06
C LEU A 188 6.33 -7.34 7.97
N CYS A 189 6.43 -7.12 9.27
CA CYS A 189 6.65 -8.16 10.26
C CYS A 189 5.42 -8.35 11.15
N GLU A 190 5.38 -9.50 11.80
CA GLU A 190 4.37 -9.84 12.78
C GLU A 190 4.98 -10.71 13.88
N TRP A 191 4.53 -10.51 15.11
CA TRP A 191 5.03 -11.26 16.26
C TRP A 191 4.31 -12.60 16.38
N TRP A 192 5.09 -13.68 16.40
CA TRP A 192 4.62 -15.07 16.35
C TRP A 192 5.29 -15.90 17.44
N SER A 193 4.57 -16.18 18.53
CA SER A 193 5.00 -17.12 19.59
C SER A 193 6.46 -16.93 20.05
N ASN A 194 6.83 -15.68 20.39
CA ASN A 194 8.15 -15.23 20.82
C ASN A 194 9.21 -15.04 19.72
N GLU A 195 8.84 -15.14 18.45
CA GLU A 195 9.72 -14.81 17.32
C GLU A 195 9.05 -13.77 16.43
N CYS A 196 9.80 -12.78 15.96
CA CYS A 196 9.31 -11.88 14.94
C CYS A 196 9.54 -12.49 13.55
N LYS A 197 8.47 -12.61 12.77
CA LYS A 197 8.52 -13.21 11.42
C LYS A 197 7.86 -12.29 10.41
N ARG A 198 8.20 -12.47 9.14
CA ARG A 198 7.49 -11.78 8.05
C ARG A 198 6.02 -12.17 8.05
N ARG A 199 5.16 -11.20 7.77
CA ARG A 199 3.73 -11.44 7.51
C ARG A 199 3.55 -12.31 6.28
N CYS A 200 2.50 -13.12 6.28
CA CYS A 200 2.21 -14.08 5.21
C CYS A 200 2.07 -13.43 3.82
N ASP A 201 1.38 -12.30 3.73
CA ASP A 201 1.11 -11.57 2.48
C ASP A 201 2.37 -10.96 1.86
N VAL A 202 3.35 -10.65 2.70
CA VAL A 202 4.66 -10.18 2.26
C VAL A 202 5.55 -11.38 1.95
N ALA A 203 5.51 -12.41 2.81
CA ALA A 203 6.37 -13.58 2.78
C ALA A 203 6.21 -14.43 1.52
N TYR A 204 4.98 -14.58 1.00
CA TYR A 204 4.67 -15.55 -0.03
C TYR A 204 3.75 -14.96 -1.10
N ALA A 205 4.19 -15.04 -2.35
CA ALA A 205 3.43 -14.60 -3.52
C ALA A 205 2.74 -15.76 -4.28
N ASP A 206 2.96 -17.01 -3.87
CA ASP A 206 2.39 -18.18 -4.51
C ASP A 206 1.63 -19.11 -3.53
N PRO A 207 0.62 -19.85 -4.01
CA PRO A 207 -0.19 -20.74 -3.17
C PRO A 207 0.61 -21.86 -2.50
N THR A 208 1.67 -22.36 -3.14
CA THR A 208 2.41 -23.53 -2.67
C THR A 208 3.23 -23.16 -1.45
N SER A 209 4.03 -22.09 -1.56
CA SER A 209 4.84 -21.59 -0.45
C SER A 209 3.96 -21.10 0.69
N CYS A 210 2.88 -20.38 0.38
CA CYS A 210 1.95 -19.87 1.38
C CYS A 210 1.29 -20.98 2.22
N ASN A 211 0.80 -22.05 1.58
CA ASN A 211 0.14 -23.14 2.30
C ASN A 211 1.13 -24.13 2.95
N THR A 212 2.42 -24.04 2.62
CA THR A 212 3.47 -24.82 3.29
C THR A 212 3.77 -24.26 4.68
N ASP A 213 3.68 -22.95 4.88
CA ASP A 213 3.79 -22.35 6.21
C ASP A 213 2.48 -22.50 6.97
N SER A 214 2.52 -23.27 8.06
CA SER A 214 1.36 -23.48 8.96
C SER A 214 0.72 -22.19 9.48
N ARG A 215 1.45 -21.08 9.55
CA ARG A 215 0.96 -19.76 9.99
C ARG A 215 0.09 -19.07 8.95
N CYS A 216 0.15 -19.52 7.70
CA CYS A 216 -0.37 -18.84 6.55
C CYS A 216 -1.41 -19.69 5.79
N MET A 217 -2.21 -19.03 4.97
CA MET A 217 -3.14 -19.69 4.05
C MET A 217 -3.38 -18.84 2.82
N TRP A 218 -3.53 -19.49 1.67
CA TRP A 218 -3.73 -18.78 0.41
C TRP A 218 -5.18 -18.33 0.21
N ASP A 219 -5.40 -17.06 -0.11
CA ASP A 219 -6.68 -16.51 -0.58
C ASP A 219 -6.68 -16.47 -2.12
N SER A 220 -7.34 -17.44 -2.76
CA SER A 220 -7.44 -17.51 -4.21
C SER A 220 -8.30 -16.39 -4.83
N THR A 221 -9.19 -15.77 -4.04
CA THR A 221 -10.07 -14.70 -4.53
C THR A 221 -9.28 -13.39 -4.64
N GLN A 222 -8.39 -13.14 -3.68
CA GLN A 222 -7.57 -11.92 -3.64
C GLN A 222 -6.16 -12.15 -4.20
N SER A 223 -5.81 -13.39 -4.56
CA SER A 223 -4.46 -13.80 -4.96
C SER A 223 -3.40 -13.35 -3.95
N LEU A 224 -3.70 -13.53 -2.66
CA LEU A 224 -2.88 -13.03 -1.56
C LEU A 224 -2.73 -14.10 -0.48
N CYS A 225 -1.52 -14.24 0.04
CA CYS A 225 -1.27 -15.09 1.20
C CYS A 225 -1.73 -14.37 2.48
N LYS A 226 -2.55 -15.00 3.31
CA LYS A 226 -3.09 -14.40 4.55
C LYS A 226 -2.69 -15.20 5.78
N LYS A 227 -2.86 -14.57 6.94
CA LYS A 227 -2.72 -15.24 8.24
C LYS A 227 -3.75 -16.38 8.35
N GLY A 228 -3.31 -17.55 8.78
CA GLY A 228 -4.17 -18.72 8.95
C GLY A 228 -5.25 -18.47 10.01
N CYS A 229 -6.47 -18.95 9.76
CA CYS A 229 -7.62 -18.68 10.62
C CYS A 229 -7.38 -19.06 12.09
N THR A 230 -6.67 -20.16 12.35
CA THR A 230 -6.35 -20.64 13.71
C THR A 230 -5.57 -19.63 14.56
N TYR A 231 -4.96 -18.63 13.92
CA TYR A 231 -4.17 -17.58 14.58
C TYR A 231 -4.89 -16.23 14.65
N LEU A 232 -6.12 -16.14 14.14
CA LEU A 232 -7.00 -15.01 14.33
C LEU A 232 -7.77 -15.21 15.65
N THR A 233 -7.28 -14.62 16.73
CA THR A 233 -7.82 -14.82 18.08
C THR A 233 -8.94 -13.85 18.44
N VAL A 234 -9.21 -12.87 17.57
CA VAL A 234 -10.23 -11.84 17.76
C VAL A 234 -11.34 -12.03 16.74
N ASP A 235 -12.59 -11.95 17.19
CA ASP A 235 -13.80 -12.10 16.39
C ASP A 235 -13.84 -11.12 15.20
N THR A 236 -13.48 -9.85 15.42
CA THR A 236 -13.42 -8.83 14.36
C THR A 236 -12.44 -9.20 13.25
N ASP A 237 -11.27 -9.75 13.61
CA ASP A 237 -10.22 -10.10 12.66
C ASP A 237 -10.59 -11.36 11.88
N CYS A 238 -11.24 -12.32 12.55
CA CYS A 238 -11.78 -13.50 11.90
C CYS A 238 -12.85 -13.16 10.85
N ASN A 239 -13.79 -12.28 11.22
CA ASN A 239 -14.87 -11.85 10.34
C ASN A 239 -14.40 -10.92 9.22
N ALA A 240 -13.26 -10.23 9.38
CA ALA A 240 -12.63 -9.48 8.30
C ALA A 240 -12.18 -10.38 7.12
N VAL A 241 -12.00 -11.68 7.37
CA VAL A 241 -11.68 -12.70 6.37
C VAL A 241 -12.83 -13.70 6.19
N ALA A 242 -14.08 -13.22 6.29
CA ALA A 242 -15.29 -14.05 6.25
C ALA A 242 -15.44 -14.96 5.02
N GLY A 243 -14.75 -14.68 3.91
CA GLY A 243 -14.73 -15.56 2.73
C GLY A 243 -13.97 -16.87 2.94
N MET A 244 -13.09 -16.94 3.94
CA MET A 244 -12.23 -18.10 4.19
C MET A 244 -12.26 -18.59 5.63
N CYS A 245 -12.51 -17.70 6.58
CA CYS A 245 -12.59 -17.99 7.99
C CYS A 245 -14.01 -17.82 8.52
N GLU A 246 -14.31 -18.57 9.57
CA GLU A 246 -15.54 -18.46 10.34
C GLU A 246 -15.20 -18.44 11.82
N TRP A 247 -15.78 -17.48 12.53
CA TRP A 247 -15.69 -17.41 13.98
C TRP A 247 -16.67 -18.40 14.60
N VAL A 248 -16.20 -19.22 15.54
CA VAL A 248 -17.07 -20.14 16.31
C VAL A 248 -17.28 -19.58 17.71
N PRO A 249 -18.46 -18.98 18.00
CA PRO A 249 -18.70 -18.33 19.29
C PRO A 249 -18.61 -19.29 20.48
N THR A 250 -19.02 -20.55 20.28
CA THR A 250 -19.04 -21.57 21.34
C THR A 250 -17.65 -22.01 21.79
N ARG A 251 -16.66 -21.94 20.91
CA ARG A 251 -15.26 -22.31 21.17
C ARG A 251 -14.32 -21.12 21.30
N ARG A 252 -14.79 -19.91 20.93
CA ARG A 252 -13.99 -18.67 20.83
C ARG A 252 -12.71 -18.86 20.01
N VAL A 253 -12.84 -19.58 18.90
CA VAL A 253 -11.76 -19.83 17.95
C VAL A 253 -12.20 -19.43 16.56
N CYS A 254 -11.26 -18.88 15.79
CA CYS A 254 -11.41 -18.70 14.37
C CYS A 254 -10.89 -19.93 13.64
N GLN A 255 -11.61 -20.38 12.62
CA GLN A 255 -11.31 -21.61 11.91
C GLN A 255 -11.61 -21.45 10.42
N LYS A 256 -10.97 -22.25 9.56
CA LYS A 256 -11.27 -22.24 8.12
C LYS A 256 -12.72 -22.69 7.86
N ARG A 257 -13.39 -22.01 6.93
CA ARG A 257 -14.68 -22.41 6.35
C ARG A 257 -14.53 -23.67 5.53
N CYS A 258 -15.54 -24.54 5.55
CA CYS A 258 -15.50 -25.80 4.81
C CYS A 258 -15.24 -25.61 3.31
N GLU A 259 -15.83 -24.59 2.70
CA GLU A 259 -15.62 -24.20 1.29
C GLU A 259 -14.16 -23.84 0.97
N ALA A 260 -13.44 -23.29 1.95
CA ALA A 260 -12.03 -22.93 1.82
C ALA A 260 -11.08 -24.09 2.20
N VAL A 261 -11.58 -25.14 2.86
CA VAL A 261 -10.81 -26.36 3.15
C VAL A 261 -10.94 -27.36 2.00
N ALA A 262 -12.12 -27.49 1.41
CA ALA A 262 -12.38 -28.38 0.30
C ALA A 262 -13.41 -27.78 -0.68
N SER A 263 -12.97 -27.52 -1.91
CA SER A 263 -13.81 -27.04 -3.01
C SER A 263 -14.38 -28.17 -3.88
N THR A 264 -14.01 -29.42 -3.60
CA THR A 264 -14.51 -30.60 -4.33
C THR A 264 -14.95 -31.68 -3.35
N GLU A 265 -15.91 -32.50 -3.78
CA GLU A 265 -16.40 -33.66 -3.02
C GLU A 265 -15.26 -34.59 -2.61
N ALA A 266 -14.35 -34.89 -3.55
CA ALA A 266 -13.19 -35.73 -3.30
C ALA A 266 -12.30 -35.15 -2.20
N ALA A 267 -12.00 -33.85 -2.22
CA ALA A 267 -11.22 -33.20 -1.17
C ALA A 267 -11.98 -33.15 0.17
N CYS A 268 -13.30 -32.96 0.15
CA CYS A 268 -14.14 -32.93 1.35
C CYS A 268 -14.23 -34.30 2.04
N MET A 269 -14.05 -35.39 1.29
CA MET A 269 -14.04 -36.75 1.83
C MET A 269 -12.63 -37.25 2.22
N THR A 270 -11.57 -36.47 1.94
CA THR A 270 -10.20 -36.86 2.37
C THR A 270 -10.02 -36.65 3.87
N ASN A 271 -9.44 -37.64 4.54
CA ASN A 271 -9.28 -37.72 5.99
C ASN A 271 -8.15 -36.81 6.52
N THR A 272 -8.23 -35.52 6.24
CA THR A 272 -7.49 -34.51 7.00
C THR A 272 -8.32 -34.18 8.24
N VAL A 273 -7.67 -34.17 9.41
CA VAL A 273 -8.31 -34.04 10.74
C VAL A 273 -9.25 -32.83 10.84
N ASP A 274 -9.00 -31.79 10.05
CA ASP A 274 -9.81 -30.57 9.97
C ASP A 274 -11.11 -30.71 9.16
N VAL A 275 -11.17 -31.61 8.17
CA VAL A 275 -12.33 -31.77 7.27
C VAL A 275 -13.33 -32.75 7.85
N THR A 276 -12.90 -33.96 8.21
CA THR A 276 -13.81 -35.06 8.59
C THR A 276 -14.49 -34.88 9.94
N SER A 277 -13.97 -34.00 10.79
CA SER A 277 -14.54 -33.71 12.11
C SER A 277 -15.52 -32.52 12.13
N ARG A 278 -15.58 -31.73 11.04
CA ARG A 278 -16.24 -30.41 11.03
C ARG A 278 -17.02 -30.07 9.75
N CYS A 279 -16.69 -30.71 8.64
CA CYS A 279 -17.26 -30.43 7.33
C CYS A 279 -17.85 -31.71 6.73
N SER A 280 -19.04 -31.60 6.15
CA SER A 280 -19.67 -32.68 5.39
C SER A 280 -20.10 -32.14 4.03
N TRP A 281 -19.82 -32.90 2.97
CA TRP A 281 -20.29 -32.54 1.63
C TRP A 281 -21.82 -32.60 1.59
N ASN A 282 -22.46 -31.49 1.22
CA ASN A 282 -23.91 -31.43 1.04
C ASN A 282 -24.23 -31.58 -0.46
N VAL A 283 -24.91 -32.67 -0.81
CA VAL A 283 -25.26 -33.02 -2.20
C VAL A 283 -26.40 -32.17 -2.79
N ASP A 284 -27.05 -31.32 -1.99
CA ASP A 284 -28.27 -30.59 -2.39
C ASP A 284 -28.04 -29.11 -2.83
N GLN A 285 -26.80 -28.66 -3.05
CA GLN A 285 -26.45 -27.25 -3.35
C GLN A 285 -25.84 -27.02 -4.77
N GLN A 286 -26.16 -27.85 -5.77
CA GLN A 286 -25.75 -27.61 -7.17
C GLN A 286 -26.62 -26.58 -7.89
#